data_AF-A0A7G2CLF1-F1
#
_entry.id   AF-A0A7G2CLF1-F1
#
_cell.length_a   1.000
_cell.length_b   1.000
_cell.length_c   1.000
_cell.angle_alpha   90.00
_cell.angle_beta   90.00
_cell.angle_gamma   90.00
#
_symmetry.space_group_name_H-M   'P 1'
#
loop_
_entity.id
_entity.type
_entity.pdbx_description
1 polymer ?
#
loop_
_entity_poly.entity_id
_entity_poly.type
_entity_poly.pdbx_seq_one_letter_code
_entity_poly.pdbx_strand_id
1 'polypeptide(L)'
;MAATTVKEAISRFEEAEWKRRAASLAPEEQEALPPIVAAQEKKVLLIGMLPPIVKMDKEIALLKECEHLGLSTNAIEKIGPGLKELKKLKILSLARNNIRKLEQLDLPLLEQLWISYNKIDKLTGLDKLKNLKILYASNNMISSWMEIDRLANQCSELTDVLFLNNPIANNAASVQEYRYAMLQRLPKLTRLDGVPVGPEEKEEADKRR
;
A
#
# COMPACT_ATOMS: atom_id res chain seq x y z
N MET A 1 -5.06 18.67 19.68
CA MET A 1 -4.54 18.53 18.29
C MET A 1 -5.68 18.00 17.44
N ALA A 2 -6.13 18.75 16.43
CA ALA A 2 -7.28 18.36 15.60
C ALA A 2 -6.92 17.13 14.77
N ALA A 3 -7.61 16.01 15.02
CA ALA A 3 -7.51 14.82 14.18
C ALA A 3 -8.30 15.08 12.90
N THR A 4 -7.61 15.16 11.76
CA THR A 4 -8.27 15.36 10.47
C THR A 4 -8.88 14.05 10.00
N THR A 5 -10.13 14.12 9.54
CA THR A 5 -10.85 13.01 8.92
C THR A 5 -10.47 12.84 7.44
N VAL A 6 -10.72 11.67 6.85
CA VAL A 6 -10.51 11.48 5.40
C VAL A 6 -11.39 12.45 4.60
N LYS A 7 -12.58 12.78 5.11
CA LYS A 7 -13.48 13.80 4.55
C LYS A 7 -12.76 15.13 4.31
N GLU A 8 -12.22 15.69 5.39
CA GLU A 8 -11.57 17.00 5.36
C GLU A 8 -10.31 16.97 4.49
N ALA A 9 -9.62 15.83 4.46
CA ALA A 9 -8.49 15.65 3.56
C ALA A 9 -8.92 15.62 2.08
N ILE A 10 -10.02 14.95 1.75
CA ILE A 10 -10.60 14.93 0.39
C ILE A 10 -11.00 16.35 -0.03
N SER A 11 -11.74 17.08 0.79
CA SER A 11 -12.16 18.45 0.44
C SER A 11 -10.96 19.39 0.22
N ARG A 12 -9.92 19.28 1.06
CA ARG A 12 -8.68 20.06 0.87
C ARG A 12 -7.92 19.66 -0.39
N PHE A 13 -7.95 18.37 -0.75
CA PHE A 13 -7.36 17.89 -2.00
C PHE A 13 -8.11 18.44 -3.21
N GLU A 14 -9.44 18.41 -3.20
CA GLU A 14 -10.29 19.00 -4.24
C GLU A 14 -9.98 20.49 -4.40
N GLU A 15 -9.90 21.25 -3.29
CA GLU A 15 -9.53 22.66 -3.32
C GLU A 15 -8.10 22.92 -3.83
N ALA A 16 -7.13 22.09 -3.43
CA ALA A 16 -5.73 22.26 -3.83
C ALA A 16 -5.51 21.93 -5.31
N GLU A 17 -6.11 20.86 -5.81
CA GLU A 17 -6.09 20.51 -7.23
C GLU A 17 -6.84 21.56 -8.05
N TRP A 18 -7.94 22.10 -7.54
CA TRP A 18 -8.67 23.18 -8.20
C TRP A 18 -7.77 24.41 -8.35
N LYS A 19 -7.14 24.84 -7.25
CA LYS A 19 -6.19 25.98 -7.27
C LYS A 19 -5.03 25.74 -8.23
N ARG A 20 -4.52 24.51 -8.33
CA ARG A 20 -3.46 24.16 -9.29
C ARG A 20 -3.91 24.29 -10.74
N ARG A 21 -5.08 23.75 -11.09
CA ARG A 21 -5.63 23.85 -12.45
C ARG A 21 -5.99 25.30 -12.81
N ALA A 22 -6.57 26.03 -11.86
CA ALA A 22 -6.89 27.44 -12.01
C ALA A 22 -5.64 28.32 -12.17
N ALA A 23 -4.54 28.03 -11.47
CA ALA A 23 -3.31 28.81 -11.54
C ALA A 23 -2.64 28.85 -12.92
N SER A 24 -2.94 27.89 -13.80
CA SER A 24 -2.44 27.87 -15.19
C SER A 24 -3.38 28.54 -16.21
N LEU A 25 -4.55 29.03 -15.78
CA LEU A 25 -5.63 29.50 -16.66
C LEU A 25 -5.94 30.98 -16.43
N ALA A 26 -6.45 31.65 -17.47
CA ALA A 26 -6.87 33.05 -17.39
C ALA A 26 -8.11 33.20 -16.46
N PRO A 27 -8.35 34.38 -15.85
CA PRO A 27 -9.47 34.59 -14.92
C PRO A 27 -10.85 34.19 -15.49
N GLU A 28 -11.02 34.36 -16.80
CA GLU A 28 -12.25 34.06 -17.55
C GLU A 28 -12.49 32.55 -17.69
N GLU A 29 -11.41 31.76 -17.76
CA GLU A 29 -11.45 30.30 -17.84
C GLU A 29 -11.57 29.66 -16.44
N GLN A 30 -11.12 30.35 -15.39
CA GLN A 30 -11.24 29.89 -14.00
C GLN A 30 -12.71 29.77 -13.55
N GLU A 31 -13.57 30.67 -14.02
CA GLU A 31 -15.01 30.68 -13.72
C GLU A 31 -15.76 29.52 -14.41
N ALA A 32 -15.20 28.98 -15.50
CA ALA A 32 -15.77 27.89 -16.28
C ALA A 32 -15.24 26.49 -15.91
N LEU A 33 -14.26 26.40 -15.01
CA LEU A 33 -13.71 25.11 -14.58
C LEU A 33 -14.79 24.30 -13.83
N PRO A 34 -14.94 22.99 -14.10
CA PRO A 34 -15.87 22.16 -13.36
C PRO A 34 -15.31 21.85 -11.96
N PRO A 35 -16.15 21.88 -10.89
CA PRO A 35 -15.69 21.59 -9.54
C PRO A 35 -14.98 20.23 -9.51
N ILE A 36 -13.77 20.17 -8.95
CA ILE A 36 -13.04 18.92 -8.86
C ILE A 36 -13.75 18.02 -7.88
N VAL A 37 -14.22 16.87 -8.36
CA VAL A 37 -14.83 15.84 -7.53
C VAL A 37 -13.82 14.71 -7.41
N ALA A 38 -13.24 14.54 -6.23
CA ALA A 38 -12.29 13.46 -5.96
C ALA A 38 -12.88 12.07 -6.27
N ALA A 39 -14.21 11.92 -6.20
CA ALA A 39 -14.92 10.70 -6.58
C ALA A 39 -14.69 10.26 -8.05
N GLN A 40 -14.38 11.20 -8.94
CA GLN A 40 -14.15 10.95 -10.37
C GLN A 40 -12.66 10.89 -10.73
N GLU A 41 -11.78 11.24 -9.80
CA GLU A 41 -10.35 11.21 -10.03
C GLU A 41 -9.80 9.79 -9.93
N LYS A 42 -9.10 9.37 -10.99
CA LYS A 42 -8.44 8.06 -11.02
C LYS A 42 -7.26 7.98 -10.07
N LYS A 43 -6.67 9.13 -9.71
CA LYS A 43 -5.49 9.22 -8.87
C LYS A 43 -5.69 10.25 -7.77
N VAL A 44 -5.78 9.79 -6.53
CA VAL A 44 -6.00 10.62 -5.35
C VAL A 44 -4.81 10.45 -4.42
N LEU A 45 -4.00 11.51 -4.26
CA LEU A 45 -2.79 11.50 -3.43
C LEU A 45 -2.96 12.46 -2.24
N LEU A 46 -3.40 11.91 -1.12
CA LEU A 46 -3.53 12.54 0.19
C LEU A 46 -2.27 12.30 1.04
N ILE A 47 -1.11 12.75 0.53
CA ILE A 47 0.19 12.49 1.15
C ILE A 47 0.60 13.70 2.01
N GLY A 48 1.02 13.45 3.26
CA GLY A 48 1.60 14.50 4.11
C GLY A 48 0.64 15.61 4.50
N MET A 49 -0.63 15.26 4.76
CA MET A 49 -1.65 16.25 5.10
C MET A 49 -1.34 16.91 6.44
N LEU A 50 -1.58 18.23 6.53
CA LEU A 50 -1.43 19.01 7.75
C LEU A 50 -2.81 19.57 8.17
N PRO A 51 -3.41 19.15 9.29
CA PRO A 51 -2.99 18.11 10.23
C PRO A 51 -3.11 16.69 9.64
N PRO A 52 -2.34 15.72 10.16
CA PRO A 52 -2.30 14.36 9.62
C PRO A 52 -3.63 13.64 9.79
N ILE A 53 -3.93 12.75 8.83
CA ILE A 53 -5.12 11.91 8.88
C ILE A 53 -4.90 10.84 9.95
N VAL A 54 -5.78 10.78 10.94
CA VAL A 54 -5.70 9.78 12.03
C VAL A 54 -6.66 8.61 11.81
N LYS A 55 -7.81 8.89 11.20
CA LYS A 55 -8.89 7.91 11.01
C LYS A 55 -9.35 7.88 9.56
N MET A 56 -9.52 6.67 9.04
CA MET A 56 -10.20 6.45 7.77
C MET A 56 -11.71 6.35 8.00
N ASP A 57 -12.46 7.27 7.40
CA ASP A 57 -13.92 7.29 7.48
C ASP A 57 -14.57 6.62 6.27
N LYS A 58 -15.89 6.40 6.36
CA LYS A 58 -16.69 5.79 5.28
C LYS A 58 -16.65 6.59 3.97
N GLU A 59 -16.30 7.87 4.04
CA GLU A 59 -16.26 8.76 2.86
C GLU A 59 -15.18 8.39 1.85
N ILE A 60 -14.20 7.57 2.23
CA ILE A 60 -13.26 6.99 1.25
C ILE A 60 -13.99 6.13 0.20
N ALA A 61 -15.17 5.59 0.52
CA ALA A 61 -16.01 4.84 -0.40
C ALA A 61 -16.63 5.71 -1.52
N LEU A 62 -16.55 7.04 -1.41
CA LEU A 62 -16.97 7.95 -2.49
C LEU A 62 -16.04 7.84 -3.71
N LEU A 63 -14.78 7.42 -3.51
CA LEU A 63 -13.74 7.35 -4.53
C LEU A 63 -13.87 6.12 -5.44
N LYS A 64 -15.07 5.80 -5.94
CA LYS A 64 -15.36 4.55 -6.67
C LYS A 64 -14.52 4.35 -7.94
N GLU A 65 -14.10 5.46 -8.57
CA GLU A 65 -13.28 5.43 -9.80
C GLU A 65 -11.77 5.53 -9.52
N CYS A 66 -11.35 5.59 -8.25
CA CYS A 66 -9.95 5.72 -7.91
C CYS A 66 -9.18 4.42 -8.18
N GLU A 67 -8.16 4.52 -9.03
CA GLU A 67 -7.22 3.45 -9.36
C GLU A 67 -5.93 3.54 -8.53
N HIS A 68 -5.53 4.75 -8.13
CA HIS A 68 -4.33 5.01 -7.33
C HIS A 68 -4.67 5.89 -6.13
N LEU A 69 -4.59 5.30 -4.94
CA LEU A 69 -4.84 5.99 -3.68
C LEU A 69 -3.56 6.08 -2.86
N GLY A 70 -3.09 7.31 -2.65
CA GLY A 70 -1.95 7.63 -1.80
C GLY A 70 -2.40 8.27 -0.50
N LEU A 71 -2.09 7.64 0.62
CA LEU A 71 -2.36 8.10 1.99
C LEU A 71 -1.07 8.05 2.83
N SER A 72 0.07 8.17 2.16
CA SER A 72 1.39 8.11 2.80
C SER A 72 1.64 9.31 3.72
N THR A 73 2.50 9.13 4.73
CA THR A 73 2.90 10.18 5.68
C THR A 73 1.68 10.77 6.41
N ASN A 74 0.87 9.89 7.00
CA ASN A 74 -0.25 10.26 7.85
C ASN A 74 -0.12 9.54 9.21
N ALA A 75 -1.11 9.70 10.09
CA ALA A 75 -1.13 9.07 11.41
C ALA A 75 -2.22 7.99 11.51
N ILE A 76 -2.49 7.30 10.40
CA ILE A 76 -3.60 6.33 10.32
C ILE A 76 -3.25 5.11 11.17
N GLU A 77 -4.08 4.81 12.17
CA GLU A 77 -3.89 3.65 13.05
C GLU A 77 -4.65 2.41 12.59
N LYS A 78 -5.81 2.63 11.95
CA LYS A 78 -6.73 1.58 11.50
C LYS A 78 -7.25 1.91 10.10
N ILE A 79 -7.27 0.88 9.25
CA ILE A 79 -7.93 0.93 7.96
C ILE A 79 -9.45 0.94 8.19
N GLY A 80 -10.15 1.83 7.51
CA GLY A 80 -11.60 2.01 7.66
C GLY A 80 -12.40 1.16 6.66
N PRO A 81 -13.68 0.87 6.95
CA PRO A 81 -14.47 -0.08 6.17
C PRO A 81 -14.77 0.39 4.75
N GLY A 82 -14.68 1.70 4.48
CA GLY A 82 -14.93 2.24 3.16
C GLY A 82 -13.89 1.83 2.11
N LEU A 83 -12.71 1.32 2.52
CA LEU A 83 -11.70 0.89 1.57
C LEU A 83 -12.16 -0.32 0.73
N LYS A 84 -13.02 -1.18 1.30
CA LYS A 84 -13.61 -2.35 0.60
C LYS A 84 -14.49 -1.96 -0.60
N GLU A 85 -15.03 -0.75 -0.64
CA GLU A 85 -15.87 -0.30 -1.74
C GLU A 85 -15.06 0.10 -2.98
N LEU A 86 -13.73 0.25 -2.85
CA LEU A 86 -12.82 0.67 -3.92
C LEU A 86 -12.42 -0.47 -4.84
N LYS A 87 -13.40 -1.07 -5.53
CA LYS A 87 -13.18 -2.26 -6.37
C LYS A 87 -12.21 -2.04 -7.54
N LYS A 88 -12.01 -0.80 -7.98
CA LYS A 88 -11.14 -0.41 -9.10
C LYS A 88 -9.70 -0.07 -8.68
N LEU A 89 -9.40 -0.12 -7.38
CA LEU A 89 -8.10 0.29 -6.88
C LEU A 89 -7.01 -0.70 -7.30
N LYS A 90 -5.97 -0.19 -7.96
CA LYS A 90 -4.79 -0.95 -8.40
C LYS A 90 -3.58 -0.67 -7.53
N ILE A 91 -3.42 0.57 -7.07
CA ILE A 91 -2.26 1.02 -6.28
C ILE A 91 -2.75 1.64 -4.99
N LEU A 92 -2.30 1.08 -3.86
CA LEU A 92 -2.59 1.58 -2.52
C LEU A 92 -1.28 1.89 -1.79
N SER A 93 -1.10 3.16 -1.45
CA SER A 93 0.08 3.64 -0.75
C SER A 93 -0.28 4.15 0.64
N LEU A 94 0.12 3.40 1.66
CA LEU A 94 -0.11 3.64 3.09
C LEU A 94 1.21 3.74 3.86
N ALA A 95 2.30 4.09 3.19
CA ALA A 95 3.61 4.16 3.81
C ALA A 95 3.68 5.27 4.88
N ARG A 96 4.50 5.10 5.92
CA ARG A 96 4.65 6.05 7.03
C ARG A 96 3.31 6.36 7.70
N ASN A 97 2.68 5.33 8.26
CA ASN A 97 1.48 5.41 9.07
C ASN A 97 1.68 4.62 10.38
N ASN A 98 0.66 4.54 11.24
CA ASN A 98 0.69 3.79 12.49
C ASN A 98 -0.17 2.51 12.42
N ILE A 99 -0.33 1.93 11.22
CA ILE A 99 -1.20 0.78 11.00
C ILE A 99 -0.59 -0.43 11.70
N ARG A 100 -1.41 -1.12 12.51
CA ARG A 100 -1.01 -2.37 13.18
C ARG A 100 -1.60 -3.61 12.53
N LYS A 101 -2.80 -3.51 11.95
CA LYS A 101 -3.52 -4.63 11.34
C LYS A 101 -4.05 -4.25 9.96
N LEU A 102 -3.91 -5.19 9.04
CA LEU A 102 -4.37 -5.09 7.65
C LEU A 102 -5.78 -5.68 7.50
N GLU A 103 -6.74 -5.15 8.27
CA GLU A 103 -8.14 -5.57 8.17
C GLU A 103 -8.86 -4.80 7.05
N GLN A 104 -9.94 -5.37 6.51
CA GLN A 104 -10.86 -4.72 5.56
C GLN A 104 -10.26 -4.41 4.17
N LEU A 105 -9.17 -5.08 3.79
CA LEU A 105 -8.58 -5.06 2.44
C LEU A 105 -9.26 -6.09 1.53
N ASP A 106 -10.44 -5.76 1.02
CA ASP A 106 -11.16 -6.58 0.04
C ASP A 106 -11.09 -5.90 -1.33
N LEU A 107 -9.91 -5.96 -1.94
CA LEU A 107 -9.56 -5.23 -3.16
C LEU A 107 -9.09 -6.22 -4.23
N PRO A 108 -10.01 -6.75 -5.06
CA PRO A 108 -9.69 -7.84 -5.99
C PRO A 108 -8.75 -7.41 -7.12
N LEU A 109 -8.70 -6.13 -7.47
CA LEU A 109 -7.86 -5.58 -8.55
C LEU A 109 -6.57 -4.93 -8.06
N LEU A 110 -6.25 -5.02 -6.76
CA LEU A 110 -5.05 -4.39 -6.22
C LEU A 110 -3.81 -5.12 -6.71
N GLU A 111 -2.93 -4.40 -7.41
CA GLU A 111 -1.67 -4.90 -7.94
C GLU A 111 -0.47 -4.47 -7.09
N GLN A 112 -0.55 -3.29 -6.46
CA GLN A 112 0.55 -2.73 -5.66
C GLN A 112 0.06 -2.25 -4.29
N LEU A 113 0.71 -2.74 -3.24
CA LEU A 113 0.44 -2.35 -1.87
C LEU A 113 1.73 -1.88 -1.20
N TRP A 114 1.76 -0.60 -0.79
CA TRP A 114 2.89 -0.02 -0.08
C TRP A 114 2.49 0.29 1.35
N ILE A 115 3.04 -0.45 2.30
CA ILE A 115 2.77 -0.38 3.74
C ILE A 115 4.07 -0.21 4.54
N SER A 116 5.13 0.26 3.90
CA SER A 116 6.41 0.52 4.57
C SER A 116 6.30 1.54 5.72
N TYR A 117 7.14 1.42 6.75
CA TYR A 117 7.12 2.29 7.93
C TYR A 117 5.75 2.30 8.62
N ASN A 118 5.26 1.10 8.96
CA ASN A 118 4.09 0.90 9.79
C ASN A 118 4.46 0.02 11.00
N LYS A 119 3.47 -0.42 11.77
CA LYS A 119 3.68 -1.29 12.97
C LYS A 119 2.97 -2.63 12.78
N ILE A 120 3.00 -3.17 11.56
CA ILE A 120 2.29 -4.39 11.20
C ILE A 120 3.10 -5.59 11.67
N ASP A 121 2.49 -6.42 12.51
CA ASP A 121 3.06 -7.66 13.04
C ASP A 121 2.53 -8.89 12.30
N LYS A 122 1.28 -8.83 11.82
CA LYS A 122 0.58 -9.91 11.12
C LYS A 122 0.06 -9.44 9.77
N LEU A 123 0.21 -10.29 8.75
CA LEU A 123 -0.27 -10.07 7.39
C LEU A 123 -1.66 -10.67 7.16
N THR A 124 -2.39 -10.95 8.23
CA THR A 124 -3.78 -11.41 8.18
C THR A 124 -4.67 -10.38 7.49
N GLY A 125 -5.37 -10.80 6.42
CA GLY A 125 -6.27 -9.93 5.66
C GLY A 125 -5.80 -9.62 4.23
N LEU A 126 -4.61 -10.09 3.83
CA LEU A 126 -4.16 -10.07 2.43
C LEU A 126 -4.77 -11.20 1.58
N ASP A 127 -5.50 -12.12 2.22
CA ASP A 127 -6.13 -13.33 1.65
C ASP A 127 -6.96 -13.08 0.39
N LYS A 128 -7.48 -11.86 0.25
CA LYS A 128 -8.37 -11.47 -0.84
C LYS A 128 -7.67 -10.78 -2.01
N LEU A 129 -6.40 -10.42 -1.86
CA LEU A 129 -5.61 -9.66 -2.84
C LEU A 129 -4.94 -10.58 -3.85
N LYS A 130 -5.74 -11.33 -4.62
CA LYS A 130 -5.23 -12.37 -5.53
C LYS A 130 -4.34 -11.85 -6.66
N ASN A 131 -4.53 -10.59 -7.06
CA ASN A 131 -3.79 -9.94 -8.15
C ASN A 131 -2.60 -9.11 -7.66
N LEU A 132 -2.24 -9.22 -6.37
CA LEU A 132 -1.14 -8.45 -5.81
C LEU A 132 0.20 -8.93 -6.40
N LYS A 133 0.90 -8.02 -7.07
CA LYS A 133 2.20 -8.25 -7.70
C LYS A 133 3.33 -7.65 -6.89
N ILE A 134 3.10 -6.46 -6.32
CA ILE A 134 4.10 -5.69 -5.60
C ILE A 134 3.65 -5.45 -4.16
N LEU A 135 4.45 -5.91 -3.20
CA LEU A 135 4.23 -5.65 -1.77
C LEU A 135 5.46 -5.01 -1.14
N TYR A 136 5.32 -3.76 -0.71
CA TYR A 136 6.37 -3.09 0.06
C TYR A 136 5.97 -2.97 1.52
N ALA A 137 6.65 -3.73 2.38
CA ALA A 137 6.40 -3.81 3.81
C ALA A 137 7.67 -3.59 4.65
N SER A 138 8.62 -2.77 4.16
CA SER A 138 9.84 -2.46 4.92
C SER A 138 9.54 -1.71 6.21
N ASN A 139 10.40 -1.87 7.22
CA ASN A 139 10.25 -1.21 8.54
C ASN A 139 8.88 -1.49 9.17
N ASN A 140 8.55 -2.78 9.30
CA ASN A 140 7.39 -3.28 10.05
C ASN A 140 7.87 -4.24 11.15
N MET A 141 6.93 -4.91 11.84
CA MET A 141 7.20 -5.80 12.97
C MET A 141 6.98 -7.28 12.63
N ILE A 142 7.14 -7.66 11.35
CA ILE A 142 6.91 -9.02 10.89
C ILE A 142 8.06 -9.92 11.35
N SER A 143 7.77 -10.86 12.25
CA SER A 143 8.78 -11.75 12.85
C SER A 143 8.62 -13.23 12.50
N SER A 144 7.47 -13.64 11.96
CA SER A 144 7.14 -15.05 11.74
C SER A 144 7.16 -15.43 10.26
N TRP A 145 7.84 -16.53 9.94
CA TRP A 145 7.81 -17.15 8.61
C TRP A 145 6.40 -17.64 8.21
N MET A 146 5.54 -17.94 9.19
CA MET A 146 4.16 -18.34 8.91
C MET A 146 3.37 -17.25 8.17
N GLU A 147 3.68 -15.97 8.39
CA GLU A 147 3.03 -14.87 7.68
C GLU A 147 3.44 -14.83 6.20
N ILE A 148 4.68 -15.24 5.90
CA ILE A 148 5.19 -15.37 4.54
C ILE A 148 4.60 -16.60 3.86
N ASP A 149 4.47 -17.72 4.58
CA ASP A 149 3.80 -18.91 4.06
C ASP A 149 2.33 -18.62 3.71
N ARG A 150 1.63 -17.83 4.53
CA ARG A 150 0.27 -17.35 4.23
C ARG A 150 0.26 -16.49 2.98
N LEU A 151 1.17 -15.52 2.89
CA LEU A 151 1.31 -14.65 1.74
C LEU A 151 1.57 -15.45 0.45
N ALA A 152 2.44 -16.46 0.51
CA ALA A 152 2.74 -17.35 -0.61
C ALA A 152 1.52 -18.15 -1.08
N ASN A 153 0.73 -18.65 -0.13
CA ASN A 153 -0.48 -19.42 -0.44
C ASN A 153 -1.63 -18.55 -0.99
N GLN A 154 -1.71 -17.29 -0.58
CA GLN A 154 -2.84 -16.41 -0.89
C GLN A 154 -2.58 -15.50 -2.10
N CYS A 155 -1.34 -15.03 -2.26
CA CYS A 155 -0.92 -14.07 -3.27
C CYS A 155 0.07 -14.72 -4.23
N SER A 156 -0.45 -15.58 -5.11
CA SER A 156 0.36 -16.37 -6.04
C SER A 156 1.00 -15.58 -7.18
N GLU A 157 0.66 -14.30 -7.35
CA GLU A 157 1.15 -13.43 -8.43
C GLU A 157 2.20 -12.43 -7.96
N LEU A 158 2.70 -12.57 -6.72
CA LEU A 158 3.74 -11.70 -6.18
C LEU A 158 5.06 -11.85 -6.94
N THR A 159 5.53 -10.74 -7.50
CA THR A 159 6.80 -10.63 -8.23
C THR A 159 7.83 -9.83 -7.44
N ASP A 160 7.39 -8.77 -6.75
CA ASP A 160 8.28 -7.81 -6.11
C ASP A 160 7.89 -7.65 -4.64
N VAL A 161 8.81 -7.98 -3.73
CA VAL A 161 8.58 -7.85 -2.29
C VAL A 161 9.71 -7.10 -1.60
N LEU A 162 9.36 -6.33 -0.57
CA LEU A 162 10.31 -5.59 0.26
C LEU A 162 9.95 -5.79 1.74
N PHE A 163 10.76 -6.54 2.47
CA PHE A 163 10.64 -6.82 3.90
C PHE A 163 11.87 -6.35 4.70
N LEU A 164 12.78 -5.57 4.09
CA LEU A 164 13.90 -4.93 4.81
C LEU A 164 13.47 -4.27 6.13
N ASN A 165 14.34 -4.35 7.14
CA ASN A 165 14.10 -3.83 8.49
C ASN A 165 12.85 -4.41 9.17
N ASN A 166 12.49 -5.66 8.86
CA ASN A 166 11.58 -6.44 9.68
C ASN A 166 12.38 -7.43 10.54
N PRO A 167 11.85 -7.82 11.72
CA PRO A 167 12.48 -8.86 12.53
C PRO A 167 12.77 -10.17 11.76
N ILE A 168 11.95 -10.54 10.77
CA ILE A 168 12.21 -11.72 9.93
C ILE A 168 13.53 -11.63 9.12
N ALA A 169 13.87 -10.44 8.64
CA ALA A 169 15.12 -10.19 7.93
C ALA A 169 16.30 -10.02 8.90
N ASN A 170 16.08 -9.36 10.03
CA ASN A 170 17.12 -9.08 11.03
C ASN A 170 17.48 -10.30 11.89
N ASN A 171 16.55 -11.24 12.10
CA ASN A 171 16.76 -12.44 12.91
C ASN A 171 17.37 -13.60 12.09
N ALA A 172 17.52 -13.45 10.78
CA ALA A 172 18.17 -14.47 9.96
C ALA A 172 19.67 -14.50 10.22
N ALA A 173 20.27 -15.69 10.26
CA ALA A 173 21.70 -15.85 10.52
C ALA A 173 22.58 -15.24 9.40
N SER A 174 22.05 -15.18 8.18
CA SER A 174 22.66 -14.51 7.04
C SER A 174 21.58 -13.93 6.10
N VAL A 175 21.89 -12.81 5.44
CA VAL A 175 21.06 -12.25 4.36
C VAL A 175 20.81 -13.29 3.27
N GLN A 176 21.79 -14.13 2.97
CA GLN A 176 21.69 -15.12 1.91
C GLN A 176 20.74 -16.26 2.28
N GLU A 177 20.77 -16.74 3.53
CA GLU A 177 19.82 -17.74 4.01
C GLU A 177 18.39 -17.21 4.02
N TYR A 178 18.19 -15.98 4.47
CA TYR A 178 16.89 -15.31 4.41
C TYR A 178 16.37 -15.22 2.98
N ARG A 179 17.24 -14.87 2.01
CA ARG A 179 16.87 -14.81 0.60
C ARG A 179 16.45 -16.18 0.07
N TYR A 180 17.23 -17.23 0.32
CA TYR A 180 16.86 -18.58 -0.09
C TYR A 180 15.56 -19.05 0.56
N ALA A 181 15.37 -18.80 1.86
CA ALA A 181 14.14 -19.14 2.57
C ALA A 181 12.90 -18.40 2.02
N MET A 182 13.07 -17.16 1.55
CA MET A 182 12.02 -16.40 0.85
C MET A 182 11.73 -17.00 -0.53
N LEU A 183 12.75 -17.34 -1.30
CA LEU A 183 12.61 -17.90 -2.65
C LEU A 183 11.97 -19.30 -2.64
N GLN A 184 12.28 -20.14 -1.64
CA GLN A 184 11.63 -21.44 -1.45
C GLN A 184 10.12 -21.32 -1.24
N ARG A 185 9.68 -20.25 -0.56
CA ARG A 185 8.26 -19.99 -0.28
C ARG A 185 7.57 -19.26 -1.43
N LEU A 186 8.29 -18.34 -2.06
CA LEU A 186 7.79 -17.46 -3.11
C LEU A 186 8.61 -17.64 -4.40
N PRO A 187 8.42 -18.77 -5.13
CA PRO A 187 9.27 -19.11 -6.28
C PRO A 187 9.11 -18.16 -7.48
N LYS A 188 7.98 -17.46 -7.57
CA LYS A 188 7.66 -16.52 -8.65
C LYS A 188 8.32 -15.13 -8.48
N LEU A 189 8.98 -14.86 -7.34
CA LEU A 189 9.63 -13.56 -7.11
C LEU A 189 10.67 -13.25 -8.17
N THR A 190 10.62 -12.05 -8.73
CA THR A 190 11.62 -11.48 -9.64
C THR A 190 12.52 -10.50 -8.91
N ARG A 191 12.03 -9.88 -7.83
CA ARG A 191 12.78 -8.91 -7.02
C ARG A 191 12.49 -9.12 -5.54
N LEU A 192 13.55 -9.25 -4.76
CA LEU A 192 13.50 -9.37 -3.31
C LEU A 192 14.36 -8.28 -2.69
N ASP A 193 13.73 -7.44 -1.88
CA ASP A 193 14.37 -6.37 -1.13
C ASP A 193 15.12 -5.33 -1.98
N GLY A 194 14.57 -5.06 -3.18
CA GLY A 194 15.18 -4.15 -4.16
C GLY A 194 16.26 -4.79 -5.01
N VAL A 195 16.67 -6.02 -4.70
CA VAL A 195 17.67 -6.78 -5.46
C VAL A 195 16.97 -7.76 -6.41
N PRO A 196 17.27 -7.74 -7.72
CA PRO A 196 16.72 -8.70 -8.66
C PRO A 196 17.18 -10.12 -8.29
N VAL A 197 16.26 -11.07 -8.37
CA VAL A 197 16.53 -12.48 -8.10
C VAL A 197 16.95 -13.13 -9.43
N GLY A 198 18.20 -13.59 -9.48
CA GLY A 198 18.71 -14.32 -10.64
C GLY A 198 18.16 -15.75 -10.74
N PRO A 199 18.12 -16.37 -11.93
CA PRO A 199 17.71 -17.76 -12.09
C PRO A 199 18.61 -18.74 -11.31
N GLU A 200 19.91 -18.46 -11.22
CA GLU A 200 20.87 -19.25 -10.42
C GLU A 200 20.51 -19.26 -8.93
N GLU A 201 20.10 -18.09 -8.40
CA GLU A 201 19.71 -17.95 -6.99
C GLU A 201 18.45 -18.77 -6.67
N LYS A 202 17.52 -18.86 -7.62
CA LYS A 202 16.31 -19.70 -7.50
C LYS A 202 16.64 -21.18 -7.55
N GLU A 203 17.52 -21.59 -8.45
CA GLU A 203 17.93 -23.00 -8.57
C GLU A 203 18.66 -23.47 -7.31
N GLU A 204 19.54 -22.63 -6.77
CA GLU A 204 20.25 -22.90 -5.52
C GLU A 204 19.29 -22.94 -4.31
N ALA A 205 18.28 -22.06 -4.28
CA ALA A 205 17.23 -22.10 -3.25
C ALA A 205 16.41 -23.40 -3.31
N ASP A 206 16.07 -23.89 -4.51
CA ASP A 206 15.29 -25.12 -4.71
C ASP A 206 16.10 -26.38 -4.39
N LYS A 207 17.42 -26.39 -4.68
CA LYS A 207 18.34 -27.48 -4.28
C LYS A 207 18.47 -27.66 -2.77
N ARG A 208 18.19 -26.59 -2.00
CA ARG A 208 18.29 -26.58 -0.53
C ARG A 208 16.95 -26.87 0.17
N ARG A 209 15.93 -27.28 -0.58
CA ARG A 209 14.58 -27.59 -0.09
C ARG A 209 14.49 -29.00 0.49
#